data_AF-A0A536AXU1-F1
#
_entry.id   AF-A0A536AXU1-F1
#
_cell.length_a   1.000
_cell.length_b   1.000
_cell.length_c   1.000
_cell.angle_alpha   90.00
_cell.angle_beta   90.00
_cell.angle_gamma   90.00
#
_symmetry.space_group_name_H-M   'P 1'
#
loop_
_entity.id
_entity.type
_entity.pdbx_description
1 polymer ?
#
loop_
_entity_poly.entity_id
_entity_poly.type
_entity_poly.pdbx_seq_one_letter_code
_entity_poly.pdbx_strand_id
1 'polypeptide(L)'
;TADLAESYAEVHPVRVVRRPGKAGLASAVLAGFAQARGDILIVMDADLSHPPEAVPRLALAIEEGADLAVGSRYVAGGGTEDWPLRRRVVSRAACLLGNVLVPIRDCTSGFFAIRRSALDGVTLNPIGFKIGFEVMARARYKKAVEIPYVFRDRELGKSKFGRREVMQYLVQLGQVARDKVLRRAP
;
A
#
# COMPACT_ATOMS: atom_id res chain seq x y z
N THR A 1 -15.97 -12.31 -10.47
CA THR A 1 -15.54 -11.27 -9.49
C THR A 1 -16.08 -9.90 -9.84
N ALA A 2 -15.82 -9.36 -11.04
CA ALA A 2 -16.31 -8.03 -11.41
C ALA A 2 -17.84 -7.94 -11.41
N ASP A 3 -18.53 -8.92 -12.01
CA ASP A 3 -20.01 -8.92 -12.07
C ASP A 3 -20.63 -9.03 -10.67
N LEU A 4 -20.05 -9.84 -9.78
CA LEU A 4 -20.48 -9.93 -8.38
C LEU A 4 -20.23 -8.61 -7.63
N ALA A 5 -19.09 -7.94 -7.86
CA ALA A 5 -18.85 -6.63 -7.23
C ALA A 5 -19.82 -5.56 -7.74
N GLU A 6 -20.26 -5.64 -9.01
CA GLU A 6 -21.27 -4.74 -9.57
C GLU A 6 -22.65 -4.98 -8.96
N SER A 7 -23.04 -6.22 -8.67
CA SER A 7 -24.33 -6.48 -8.01
C SER A 7 -24.42 -5.85 -6.62
N TYR A 8 -23.30 -5.64 -5.92
CA TYR A 8 -23.29 -4.92 -4.65
C TYR A 8 -23.53 -3.40 -4.79
N ALA A 9 -23.42 -2.82 -5.99
CA ALA A 9 -23.71 -1.40 -6.22
C ALA A 9 -25.19 -1.04 -6.00
N GLU A 10 -26.09 -2.04 -5.99
CA GLU A 10 -27.52 -1.86 -5.69
C GLU A 10 -27.78 -1.49 -4.23
N VAL A 11 -26.91 -1.93 -3.31
CA VAL A 11 -27.11 -1.81 -1.85
C VAL A 11 -25.97 -1.07 -1.14
N HIS A 12 -24.84 -0.85 -1.83
CA HIS A 12 -23.66 -0.18 -1.30
C HIS A 12 -23.11 0.83 -2.32
N PRO A 13 -22.38 1.87 -1.87
CA PRO A 13 -21.75 2.85 -2.75
C PRO A 13 -20.49 2.28 -3.44
N VAL A 14 -20.68 1.24 -4.25
CA VAL A 14 -19.61 0.51 -4.95
C VAL A 14 -19.56 0.97 -6.40
N ARG A 15 -18.34 1.25 -6.88
CA ARG A 15 -18.07 1.48 -8.31
C ARG A 15 -17.01 0.52 -8.79
N VAL A 16 -17.34 -0.27 -9.81
CA VAL A 16 -16.41 -1.21 -10.43
C VAL A 16 -15.71 -0.57 -11.63
N VAL A 17 -14.39 -0.69 -11.67
CA VAL A 17 -13.55 -0.21 -12.78
C VAL A 17 -12.97 -1.41 -13.50
N ARG A 18 -13.54 -1.74 -14.67
CA ARG A 18 -13.05 -2.82 -15.53
C ARG A 18 -11.86 -2.32 -16.36
N ARG A 19 -10.80 -3.12 -16.42
CA ARG A 19 -9.58 -2.82 -17.19
C ARG A 19 -9.40 -3.86 -18.28
N PRO A 20 -8.97 -3.46 -19.49
CA PRO A 20 -8.91 -4.35 -20.66
C PRO A 20 -7.85 -5.46 -20.55
N GLY A 21 -6.99 -5.44 -19.53
CA GLY A 21 -5.98 -6.47 -19.31
C GLY A 21 -5.35 -6.44 -17.92
N LYS A 22 -4.62 -7.51 -17.58
CA LYS A 22 -3.87 -7.63 -16.32
C LYS A 22 -2.52 -6.90 -16.43
N ALA A 23 -2.47 -5.62 -16.03
CA ALA A 23 -1.23 -4.84 -16.00
C ALA A 23 -0.60 -4.69 -14.60
N GLY A 24 -0.90 -5.61 -13.68
CA GLY A 24 -0.33 -5.63 -12.32
C GLY A 24 -1.10 -4.80 -11.28
N LEU A 25 -0.71 -4.98 -10.01
CA LEU A 25 -1.37 -4.40 -8.83
C LEU A 25 -1.24 -2.88 -8.79
N ALA A 26 -0.02 -2.35 -8.97
CA ALA A 26 0.22 -0.91 -8.93
C ALA A 26 -0.64 -0.16 -9.95
N SER A 27 -0.67 -0.64 -11.20
CA SER A 27 -1.54 -0.10 -12.24
C SER A 27 -3.04 -0.16 -11.90
N ALA A 28 -3.49 -1.13 -11.10
CA ALA A 28 -4.89 -1.22 -10.66
C ALA A 28 -5.22 -0.15 -9.61
N VAL A 29 -4.32 0.05 -8.65
CA VAL A 29 -4.46 1.11 -7.63
C VAL A 29 -4.45 2.49 -8.28
N LEU A 30 -3.56 2.74 -9.25
CA LEU A 30 -3.53 4.01 -9.98
C LEU A 30 -4.80 4.27 -10.79
N ALA A 31 -5.36 3.23 -11.42
CA ALA A 31 -6.67 3.35 -12.08
C ALA A 31 -7.77 3.67 -11.07
N GLY A 32 -7.72 3.08 -9.87
CA GLY A 32 -8.62 3.41 -8.76
C GLY A 32 -8.48 4.87 -8.31
N PHE A 33 -7.27 5.37 -8.10
CA PHE A 33 -6.99 6.76 -7.73
C PHE A 33 -7.54 7.76 -8.75
N ALA A 34 -7.42 7.45 -10.05
CA ALA A 34 -7.96 8.27 -11.12
C ALA A 34 -9.50 8.33 -11.15
N GLN A 35 -10.18 7.31 -10.60
CA GLN A 35 -11.65 7.22 -10.57
C GLN A 35 -12.26 7.61 -9.22
N ALA A 36 -11.45 7.61 -8.15
CA ALA A 36 -11.88 7.99 -6.82
C ALA A 36 -12.25 9.48 -6.78
N ARG A 37 -13.25 9.83 -5.97
CA ARG A 37 -13.74 11.22 -5.80
C ARG A 37 -13.45 11.83 -4.42
N GLY A 38 -13.13 11.01 -3.42
CA GLY A 38 -12.87 11.50 -2.06
C GLY A 38 -11.49 12.15 -1.92
N ASP A 39 -11.35 12.99 -0.89
CA ASP A 39 -10.09 13.66 -0.54
C ASP A 39 -9.11 12.76 0.22
N ILE A 40 -9.63 11.68 0.81
CA ILE A 40 -8.85 10.63 1.46
C ILE A 40 -8.93 9.38 0.58
N LEU A 41 -7.77 8.91 0.13
CA LEU A 41 -7.64 7.71 -0.67
C LEU A 41 -7.15 6.57 0.22
N ILE A 42 -7.91 5.48 0.29
CA ILE A 42 -7.55 4.30 1.10
C ILE A 42 -7.37 3.11 0.16
N VAL A 43 -6.29 2.37 0.36
CA VAL A 43 -5.95 1.16 -0.39
C VAL A 43 -5.91 -0.01 0.58
N MET A 44 -6.63 -1.09 0.26
CA MET A 44 -6.60 -2.35 1.00
C MET A 44 -6.77 -3.55 0.05
N ASP A 45 -6.44 -4.74 0.53
CA ASP A 45 -6.62 -5.99 -0.20
C ASP A 45 -8.01 -6.55 0.09
N ALA A 46 -8.60 -7.25 -0.88
CA ALA A 46 -9.95 -7.78 -0.79
C ALA A 46 -10.04 -9.18 -0.13
N ASP A 47 -8.93 -9.72 0.38
CA ASP A 47 -8.85 -11.07 0.96
C ASP A 47 -8.93 -11.08 2.50
N LEU A 48 -9.36 -9.96 3.10
CA LEU A 48 -9.51 -9.74 4.55
C LEU A 48 -8.23 -9.89 5.37
N SER A 49 -7.07 -10.01 4.73
CA SER A 49 -5.78 -9.93 5.42
C SER A 49 -5.52 -8.53 5.99
N HIS A 50 -6.17 -7.51 5.43
CA HIS A 50 -6.30 -6.18 6.01
C HIS A 50 -7.69 -6.07 6.69
N PRO A 51 -7.75 -5.82 8.02
CA PRO A 51 -9.01 -5.73 8.74
C PRO A 51 -9.78 -4.47 8.33
N PRO A 52 -11.01 -4.58 7.79
CA PRO A 52 -11.84 -3.41 7.47
C PRO A 52 -12.07 -2.49 8.67
N GLU A 53 -12.04 -3.02 9.89
CA GLU A 53 -12.21 -2.28 11.15
C GLU A 53 -11.07 -1.27 11.42
N ALA A 54 -9.93 -1.42 10.75
CA ALA A 54 -8.83 -0.46 10.83
C ALA A 54 -9.00 0.71 9.84
N VAL A 55 -9.90 0.61 8.85
CA VAL A 55 -10.15 1.68 7.86
C VAL A 55 -10.57 3.00 8.53
N PRO A 56 -11.52 3.03 9.48
CA PRO A 56 -11.89 4.27 10.17
C PRO A 56 -10.71 4.93 10.90
N ARG A 57 -9.80 4.13 11.49
CA ARG A 57 -8.61 4.66 12.18
C ARG A 57 -7.60 5.28 11.21
N LEU A 58 -7.45 4.69 10.02
CA LEU A 58 -6.61 5.28 8.97
C LEU A 58 -7.21 6.59 8.45
N ALA A 59 -8.52 6.65 8.23
CA ALA A 59 -9.22 7.86 7.81
C ALA A 59 -9.09 8.97 8.86
N LEU A 60 -9.40 8.66 10.12
CA LEU A 60 -9.30 9.60 11.24
C LEU A 60 -7.90 10.19 11.38
N ALA A 61 -6.84 9.37 11.22
CA ALA A 61 -5.47 9.87 11.26
C ALA A 61 -5.19 10.96 10.20
N ILE A 62 -5.77 10.83 9.00
CA ILE A 62 -5.67 11.84 7.95
C ILE A 62 -6.49 13.08 8.32
N GLU A 63 -7.69 12.90 8.85
CA GLU A 63 -8.54 14.01 9.32
C GLU A 63 -7.86 14.82 10.45
N GLU A 64 -7.12 14.15 11.34
CA GLU A 64 -6.31 14.76 12.41
C GLU A 64 -4.96 15.33 11.92
N GLY A 65 -4.82 15.53 10.61
CA GLY A 65 -3.73 16.27 9.99
C GLY A 65 -2.51 15.44 9.60
N ALA A 66 -2.58 14.11 9.60
CA ALA A 66 -1.62 13.34 8.82
C ALA A 66 -1.89 13.50 7.31
N ASP A 67 -0.84 13.37 6.51
CA ASP A 67 -0.94 13.31 5.05
C ASP A 67 -0.90 11.86 4.55
N LEU A 68 -0.27 10.97 5.34
CA LEU A 68 -0.13 9.54 5.07
C LEU A 68 -0.32 8.75 6.36
N ALA A 69 -1.21 7.75 6.34
CA ALA A 69 -1.40 6.81 7.43
C ALA A 69 -1.18 5.38 6.88
N VAL A 70 -0.30 4.62 7.50
CA VAL A 70 0.05 3.26 7.05
C VAL A 70 -0.44 2.25 8.08
N GLY A 71 -1.24 1.29 7.66
CA GLY A 71 -1.51 0.10 8.46
C GLY A 71 -0.20 -0.67 8.62
N SER A 72 0.25 -0.87 9.85
CA SER A 72 1.58 -1.38 10.16
C SER A 72 1.55 -2.61 11.06
N ARG A 73 2.23 -3.67 10.63
CA ARG A 73 2.44 -4.91 11.40
C ARG A 73 3.58 -4.78 12.39
N TYR A 74 4.38 -3.71 12.30
CA TYR A 74 5.69 -3.59 12.95
C TYR A 74 5.82 -2.44 13.95
N VAL A 75 4.69 -1.80 14.29
CA VAL A 75 4.54 -0.89 15.44
C VAL A 75 3.97 -1.63 16.66
N ALA A 76 4.00 -0.98 17.83
CA ALA A 76 3.38 -1.52 19.04
C ALA A 76 1.87 -1.77 18.82
N GLY A 77 1.41 -2.98 19.13
CA GLY A 77 0.05 -3.44 18.86
C GLY A 77 -0.16 -4.05 17.45
N GLY A 78 0.84 -3.96 16.56
CA GLY A 78 0.81 -4.61 15.25
C GLY A 78 1.41 -6.02 15.29
N GLY A 79 1.02 -6.86 14.32
CA GLY A 79 1.53 -8.23 14.27
C GLY A 79 1.17 -9.00 13.02
N THR A 80 1.60 -10.27 13.01
CA THR A 80 1.25 -11.26 11.98
C THR A 80 0.83 -12.54 12.68
N GLU A 81 -0.36 -13.03 12.36
CA GLU A 81 -0.88 -14.30 12.85
C GLU A 81 -0.46 -15.43 11.90
N ASP A 82 -0.08 -16.58 12.44
CA ASP A 82 0.26 -17.82 11.71
C ASP A 82 1.35 -17.74 10.64
N TRP A 83 2.17 -16.68 10.64
CA TRP A 83 3.29 -16.59 9.71
C TRP A 83 4.47 -17.48 10.13
N PRO A 84 4.97 -18.35 9.23
CA PRO A 84 6.23 -19.04 9.45
C PRO A 84 7.37 -18.06 9.72
N LEU A 85 8.28 -18.40 10.64
CA LEU A 85 9.40 -17.53 11.05
C LEU A 85 10.19 -17.02 9.84
N ARG A 86 10.45 -17.88 8.85
CA ARG A 86 11.11 -17.52 7.59
C ARG A 86 10.42 -16.35 6.88
N ARG A 87 9.08 -16.35 6.80
CA ARG A 87 8.30 -15.28 6.15
C ARG A 87 8.40 -13.98 6.95
N ARG A 88 8.37 -14.07 8.28
CA ARG A 88 8.56 -12.91 9.18
C ARG A 88 9.94 -12.27 9.00
N VAL A 89 11.00 -13.08 8.95
CA VAL A 89 12.38 -12.63 8.74
C VAL A 89 12.54 -11.96 7.38
N VAL A 90 12.09 -12.60 6.29
CA VAL A 90 12.17 -12.02 4.94
C VAL A 90 11.43 -10.69 4.85
N SER A 91 10.23 -10.61 5.44
CA SER A 91 9.43 -9.38 5.44
C SER A 91 10.09 -8.26 6.25
N ARG A 92 10.63 -8.57 7.43
CA ARG A 92 11.39 -7.61 8.24
C ARG A 92 12.65 -7.12 7.52
N ALA A 93 13.41 -8.01 6.89
CA ALA A 93 14.59 -7.65 6.10
C ALA A 93 14.23 -6.73 4.93
N ALA A 94 13.13 -7.02 4.21
CA ALA A 94 12.63 -6.16 3.14
C ALA A 94 12.25 -4.77 3.65
N CYS A 95 11.62 -4.67 4.82
CA CYS A 95 11.35 -3.39 5.46
C CYS A 95 12.62 -2.63 5.81
N LEU A 96 13.60 -3.28 6.47
CA LEU A 96 14.87 -2.65 6.84
C LEU A 96 15.58 -2.00 5.65
N LEU A 97 15.63 -2.69 4.51
CA LEU A 97 16.18 -2.13 3.27
C LEU A 97 15.41 -0.91 2.78
N GLY A 98 14.07 -0.96 2.81
CA GLY A 98 13.23 0.16 2.40
C GLY A 98 13.25 1.34 3.37
N ASN A 99 13.48 1.09 4.66
CA ASN A 99 13.47 2.11 5.72
C ASN A 99 14.61 3.12 5.58
N VAL A 100 15.70 2.74 4.90
CA VAL A 100 16.77 3.68 4.52
C VAL A 100 16.24 4.79 3.59
N LEU A 101 15.19 4.49 2.82
CA LEU A 101 14.60 5.41 1.85
C LEU A 101 13.34 6.09 2.36
N VAL A 102 12.58 5.49 3.28
CA VAL A 102 11.32 6.04 3.80
C VAL A 102 11.19 5.88 5.31
N PRO A 103 10.67 6.89 6.05
CA PRO A 103 10.56 6.84 7.50
C PRO A 103 9.30 6.07 8.00
N ILE A 104 9.04 4.88 7.46
CA ILE A 104 7.84 4.06 7.76
C ILE A 104 8.28 2.64 8.12
N ARG A 105 8.06 2.15 9.35
CA ARG A 105 8.56 0.83 9.80
C ARG A 105 8.01 -0.32 8.95
N ASP A 106 6.73 -0.29 8.59
CA ASP A 106 6.14 -1.26 7.68
C ASP A 106 6.01 -0.75 6.24
N CYS A 107 7.16 -0.41 5.63
CA CYS A 107 7.20 0.15 4.27
C CYS A 107 6.81 -0.84 3.15
N THR A 108 6.55 -2.10 3.49
CA THR A 108 6.07 -3.12 2.53
C THR A 108 4.57 -3.34 2.60
N SER A 109 3.87 -2.64 3.50
CA SER A 109 2.42 -2.69 3.66
C SER A 109 1.69 -2.20 2.40
N GLY A 110 0.66 -2.94 2.01
CA GLY A 110 -0.30 -2.53 0.98
C GLY A 110 -1.51 -1.79 1.54
N PHE A 111 -1.58 -1.63 2.87
CA PHE A 111 -2.72 -1.04 3.58
C PHE A 111 -2.36 0.37 4.04
N PHE A 112 -2.93 1.38 3.40
CA PHE A 112 -2.64 2.78 3.73
C PHE A 112 -3.76 3.72 3.32
N ALA A 113 -3.81 4.86 3.97
CA ALA A 113 -4.59 6.04 3.59
C ALA A 113 -3.67 7.20 3.26
N ILE A 114 -4.02 8.00 2.26
CA ILE A 114 -3.27 9.18 1.85
C ILE A 114 -4.23 10.32 1.50
N ARG A 115 -3.87 11.54 1.91
CA ARG A 115 -4.54 12.76 1.44
C ARG A 115 -4.29 12.91 -0.06
N ARG A 116 -5.36 13.07 -0.86
CA ARG A 116 -5.26 13.20 -2.32
C ARG A 116 -4.24 14.25 -2.75
N SER A 117 -4.24 15.41 -2.11
CA SER A 117 -3.33 16.52 -2.45
C SER A 117 -1.84 16.17 -2.25
N ALA A 118 -1.51 15.16 -1.43
CA ALA A 118 -0.14 14.66 -1.30
C ALA A 118 0.36 13.94 -2.57
N LEU A 119 -0.53 13.64 -3.52
CA LEU A 119 -0.21 13.04 -4.82
C LEU A 119 -0.19 14.07 -5.97
N ASP A 120 -0.46 15.36 -5.70
CA ASP A 120 -0.52 16.38 -6.74
C ASP A 120 0.86 16.61 -7.38
N GLY A 121 0.91 16.45 -8.71
CA GLY A 121 2.16 16.53 -9.48
C GLY A 121 3.16 15.40 -9.18
N VAL A 122 2.72 14.30 -8.56
CA VAL A 122 3.56 13.13 -8.27
C VAL A 122 3.35 12.07 -9.33
N THR A 123 4.40 11.75 -10.09
CA THR A 123 4.41 10.61 -10.99
C THR A 123 4.77 9.34 -10.22
N LEU A 124 3.81 8.42 -10.09
CA LEU A 124 4.00 7.10 -9.50
C LEU A 124 4.29 6.07 -10.59
N ASN A 125 5.25 5.16 -10.35
CA ASN A 125 5.54 4.09 -11.29
C ASN A 125 4.39 3.05 -11.31
N PRO A 126 3.75 2.79 -12.47
CA PRO A 126 2.67 1.80 -12.58
C PRO A 126 3.18 0.36 -12.59
N ILE A 127 4.49 0.15 -12.68
CA ILE A 127 5.13 -1.16 -12.82
C ILE A 127 5.54 -1.68 -11.43
N GLY A 128 4.99 -2.84 -11.06
CA GLY A 128 5.42 -3.57 -9.88
C GLY A 128 4.28 -3.91 -8.91
N PHE A 129 4.67 -4.51 -7.79
CA PHE A 129 3.76 -5.02 -6.77
C PHE A 129 3.62 -4.08 -5.56
N LYS A 130 4.58 -3.20 -5.29
CA LYS A 130 4.63 -2.40 -4.06
C LYS A 130 4.31 -0.93 -4.31
N ILE A 131 3.08 -0.67 -4.76
CA ILE A 131 2.55 0.70 -4.90
C ILE A 131 2.53 1.45 -3.56
N GLY A 132 2.30 0.76 -2.44
CA GLY A 132 2.41 1.36 -1.11
C GLY A 132 3.80 1.96 -0.86
N PHE A 133 4.87 1.23 -1.17
CA PHE A 133 6.24 1.73 -1.07
C PHE A 133 6.48 2.92 -2.00
N GLU A 134 5.96 2.86 -3.24
CA GLU A 134 6.07 3.96 -4.20
C GLU A 134 5.43 5.26 -3.67
N VAL A 135 4.23 5.14 -3.08
CA VAL A 135 3.52 6.25 -2.45
C VAL A 135 4.33 6.80 -1.28
N MET A 136 4.81 5.93 -0.37
CA MET A 136 5.68 6.34 0.75
C MET A 136 6.97 7.01 0.28
N ALA A 137 7.50 6.63 -0.87
CA ALA A 137 8.77 7.16 -1.38
C ALA A 137 8.62 8.50 -2.10
N ARG A 138 7.49 8.73 -2.80
CA ARG A 138 7.33 9.82 -3.76
C ARG A 138 6.25 10.83 -3.41
N ALA A 139 5.27 10.48 -2.59
CA ALA A 139 4.22 11.40 -2.19
C ALA A 139 4.78 12.60 -1.41
N ARG A 140 4.10 13.73 -1.50
CA ARG A 140 4.43 14.98 -0.83
C ARG A 140 3.70 15.05 0.50
N TYR A 141 4.28 14.44 1.53
CA TYR A 141 3.74 14.48 2.88
C TYR A 141 4.73 15.13 3.86
N LYS A 142 4.18 15.82 4.87
CA LYS A 142 4.93 16.35 6.02
C LYS A 142 4.76 15.46 7.24
N LYS A 143 3.56 14.93 7.46
CA LYS A 143 3.24 14.05 8.60
C LYS A 143 2.79 12.69 8.10
N ALA A 144 3.53 11.66 8.48
CA ALA A 144 3.14 10.27 8.28
C ALA A 144 3.03 9.56 9.63
N VAL A 145 2.02 8.69 9.77
CA VAL A 145 1.78 7.90 10.98
C VAL A 145 1.56 6.43 10.63
N GLU A 146 1.84 5.55 11.59
CA GLU A 146 1.63 4.11 11.46
C GLU A 146 0.56 3.65 12.45
N ILE A 147 -0.49 3.00 11.94
CA ILE A 147 -1.61 2.48 12.73
C ILE A 147 -1.44 0.97 12.89
N PRO A 148 -1.39 0.43 14.12
CA PRO A 148 -1.22 -1.01 14.32
C PRO A 148 -2.39 -1.81 13.77
N TYR A 149 -2.08 -2.93 13.10
CA TYR A 149 -3.05 -4.00 12.84
C TYR A 149 -2.37 -5.38 12.90
N VAL A 150 -3.18 -6.42 13.07
CA VAL A 150 -2.74 -7.81 12.99
C VAL A 150 -3.07 -8.36 11.61
N PHE A 151 -2.05 -8.74 10.86
CA PHE A 151 -2.21 -9.37 9.56
C PHE A 151 -2.56 -10.84 9.75
N ARG A 152 -3.68 -11.27 9.17
CA ARG A 152 -4.10 -12.66 9.10
C ARG A 152 -3.89 -13.18 7.70
N ASP A 153 -3.39 -14.41 7.55
CA ASP A 153 -3.34 -15.00 6.22
C ASP A 153 -4.77 -15.20 5.68
N ARG A 154 -4.90 -15.07 4.36
CA ARG A 154 -6.15 -15.27 3.63
C ARG A 154 -6.82 -16.60 4.02
N GLU A 155 -8.13 -16.60 4.15
CA GLU A 155 -8.89 -17.84 4.34
C GLU A 155 -8.94 -18.69 3.05
N LEU A 156 -8.82 -18.04 1.87
CA LEU A 156 -8.95 -18.69 0.55
C LEU A 156 -7.89 -18.21 -0.46
N GLY A 157 -7.28 -19.14 -1.19
CA GLY A 157 -6.40 -18.88 -2.34
C GLY A 157 -4.90 -19.19 -2.12
N LYS A 158 -4.09 -19.14 -3.18
CA LYS A 158 -2.63 -19.36 -3.13
C LYS A 158 -1.87 -18.04 -3.11
N SER A 159 -0.84 -17.93 -2.27
CA SER A 159 0.06 -16.77 -2.22
C SER A 159 0.81 -16.62 -3.56
N LYS A 160 0.86 -15.38 -4.07
CA LYS A 160 1.62 -15.02 -5.28
C LYS A 160 3.05 -14.56 -4.96
N PHE A 161 3.50 -14.73 -3.71
CA PHE A 161 4.83 -14.27 -3.28
C PHE A 161 5.92 -15.28 -3.68
N GLY A 162 6.88 -14.86 -4.50
CA GLY A 162 8.01 -15.66 -4.96
C GLY A 162 9.27 -14.83 -5.23
N ARG A 163 10.24 -15.43 -5.93
CA ARG A 163 11.54 -14.80 -6.26
C ARG A 163 11.40 -13.58 -7.16
N ARG A 164 10.39 -13.59 -8.04
CA ARG A 164 10.11 -12.48 -8.97
C ARG A 164 9.73 -11.21 -8.22
N GLU A 165 8.89 -11.34 -7.21
CA GLU A 165 8.42 -10.23 -6.38
C GLU A 165 9.56 -9.61 -5.57
N VAL A 166 10.46 -10.46 -5.05
CA VAL A 166 11.69 -10.00 -4.38
C VAL A 166 12.57 -9.21 -5.34
N MET A 167 12.83 -9.74 -6.54
CA MET A 167 13.65 -9.04 -7.54
C MET A 167 13.03 -7.70 -7.98
N GLN A 168 11.72 -7.68 -8.21
CA GLN A 168 11.00 -6.45 -8.53
C GLN A 168 11.10 -5.40 -7.41
N TYR A 169 11.01 -5.83 -6.15
CA TYR A 169 11.18 -4.93 -5.02
C TYR A 169 12.60 -4.35 -4.95
N LEU A 170 13.64 -5.18 -5.16
CA LEU A 170 15.03 -4.70 -5.18
C LEU A 170 15.28 -3.70 -6.31
N VAL A 171 14.75 -3.96 -7.51
CA VAL A 171 14.81 -3.00 -8.63
C VAL A 171 14.12 -1.69 -8.27
N GLN A 172 12.94 -1.75 -7.65
CA GLN A 172 12.21 -0.56 -7.20
C GLN A 172 12.99 0.23 -6.15
N LEU A 173 13.63 -0.43 -5.18
CA LEU A 173 14.51 0.22 -4.21
C LEU A 173 15.66 0.97 -4.90
N GLY A 174 16.32 0.34 -5.89
CA GLY A 174 17.39 0.97 -6.66
C GLY A 174 16.91 2.20 -7.45
N GLN A 175 15.73 2.11 -8.08
CA GLN A 175 15.12 3.23 -8.80
C GLN A 175 14.80 4.40 -7.87
N VAL A 176 14.16 4.13 -6.72
CA VAL A 176 13.85 5.17 -5.74
C VAL A 176 15.12 5.79 -5.14
N ALA A 177 16.12 4.98 -4.82
CA ALA A 177 17.40 5.46 -4.30
C ALA A 177 18.08 6.40 -5.31
N ARG A 178 18.18 5.99 -6.57
CA ARG A 178 18.74 6.81 -7.65
C ARG A 178 18.00 8.13 -7.81
N ASP A 179 16.66 8.09 -7.87
CA ASP A 179 15.84 9.29 -8.06
C ASP A 179 15.97 10.26 -6.87
N LYS A 180 16.11 9.74 -5.63
CA LYS A 180 16.37 10.57 -4.44
C LYS A 180 17.75 11.20 -4.45
N VAL A 181 18.77 10.51 -4.96
CA VAL A 181 20.12 11.08 -5.14
C VAL A 181 20.12 12.16 -6.22
N LEU A 182 19.50 11.91 -7.37
CA LEU A 182 19.43 12.89 -8.47
C LEU A 182 18.64 14.15 -8.10
N ARG A 183 17.56 14.04 -7.30
CA ARG A 183 16.82 15.20 -6.78
C ARG A 183 17.58 16.01 -5.72
N ARG A 184 18.65 15.44 -5.15
CA ARG A 184 19.54 16.10 -4.18
C ARG A 184 20.80 16.66 -4.83
N ALA A 185 21.05 16.36 -6.11
CA ALA A 185 22.15 16.95 -6.86
C ALA A 185 21.85 18.45 -7.07
N PRO A 186 22.85 19.33 -6.88
CA PRO A 186 22.67 20.78 -6.90
C PRO A 186 22.21 21.33 -8.26
#